data_AF-A0A1Y4RSK3-F1
#
_entry.id   AF-A0A1Y4RSK3-F1
#
_cell.length_a   1.000
_cell.length_b   1.000
_cell.length_c   1.000
_cell.angle_alpha   90.00
_cell.angle_beta   90.00
_cell.angle_gamma   90.00
#
_symmetry.space_group_name_H-M   'P 1'
#
loop_
_entity.id
_entity.type
_entity.pdbx_description
1 polymer ?
#
loop_
_entity_poly.entity_id
_entity_poly.type
_entity_poly.pdbx_seq_one_letter_code
_entity_poly.pdbx_strand_id
1 'polypeptide(L)'
;MHIHKFADLAQFNEVGIGGTLPATEVYRKLLKKLHPSQMLTARISVPLYAIRYAYLTVRQNYRITVKYLFLSMDHEDFDIEAEIILSDWVSNFNKVHPYRQISNVKILEIRRIAYAEIPLQI
;
A
#
# COMPACT_ATOMS: atom_id res chain seq x y z
N MET A 1 -19.69 -2.86 -4.69
CA MET A 1 -19.02 -3.01 -6.01
C MET A 1 -19.27 -4.40 -6.55
N HIS A 2 -19.81 -4.58 -7.76
CA HIS A 2 -20.04 -5.93 -8.30
C HIS A 2 -18.72 -6.71 -8.53
N ILE A 3 -18.71 -8.02 -8.31
CA ILE A 3 -17.52 -8.88 -8.42
C ILE A 3 -16.85 -8.81 -9.81
N HIS A 4 -17.63 -8.66 -10.89
CA HIS A 4 -17.07 -8.47 -12.24
C HIS A 4 -16.30 -7.16 -12.37
N LYS A 5 -16.83 -6.06 -11.79
CA LYS A 5 -16.18 -4.75 -11.81
C LYS A 5 -14.90 -4.76 -10.98
N PHE A 6 -14.89 -5.52 -9.88
CA PHE A 6 -13.67 -5.76 -9.12
C PHE A 6 -12.60 -6.45 -9.97
N ALA A 7 -12.97 -7.54 -10.67
CA ALA A 7 -12.03 -8.28 -11.51
C ALA A 7 -11.39 -7.39 -12.58
N ASP A 8 -12.15 -6.48 -13.19
CA ASP A 8 -11.63 -5.55 -14.20
C ASP A 8 -10.57 -4.57 -13.65
N LEU A 9 -10.73 -4.13 -12.39
CA LEU A 9 -9.82 -3.19 -11.76
C LEU A 9 -8.61 -3.87 -11.12
N ALA A 10 -8.78 -5.10 -10.64
CA ALA A 10 -7.75 -5.82 -9.91
C ALA A 10 -6.62 -6.32 -10.83
N GLN A 11 -5.41 -6.31 -10.28
CA GLN A 11 -4.26 -7.06 -10.79
C GLN A 11 -4.08 -8.30 -9.92
N PHE A 12 -3.81 -9.44 -10.55
CA PHE A 12 -3.61 -10.70 -9.85
C PHE A 12 -2.25 -11.28 -10.19
N ASN A 13 -1.59 -11.78 -9.16
CA ASN A 13 -0.39 -12.58 -9.27
C ASN A 13 -0.66 -13.95 -8.62
N GLU A 14 -0.19 -15.01 -9.26
CA GLU A 14 -0.21 -16.38 -8.75
C GLU A 14 0.98 -16.62 -7.82
N VAL A 15 0.78 -17.41 -6.77
CA VAL A 15 1.86 -17.82 -5.87
C VAL A 15 2.72 -18.88 -6.56
N GLY A 16 4.01 -18.60 -6.72
CA GLY A 16 4.98 -19.49 -7.33
C GLY A 16 6.13 -19.83 -6.38
N ILE A 17 6.97 -20.79 -6.77
CA ILE A 17 8.19 -21.10 -6.03
C ILE A 17 9.13 -19.88 -6.14
N GLY A 18 9.39 -19.21 -5.01
CA GLY A 18 10.28 -18.05 -4.95
C GLY A 18 9.62 -16.68 -5.20
N GLY A 19 8.29 -16.58 -5.21
CA GLY A 19 7.62 -15.28 -5.28
C GLY A 19 6.24 -15.35 -5.93
N THR A 20 5.85 -14.27 -6.61
CA THR A 20 4.56 -14.19 -7.31
C THR A 20 4.75 -13.97 -8.81
N LEU A 21 3.93 -14.62 -9.64
CA LEU A 21 3.96 -14.52 -11.10
C LEU A 21 2.71 -13.80 -11.62
N PRO A 22 2.81 -12.86 -12.58
CA PRO A 22 1.63 -12.20 -13.15
C PRO A 22 0.65 -13.19 -13.78
N ALA A 23 -0.58 -13.20 -13.28
CA ALA A 23 -1.63 -14.15 -13.71
C ALA A 23 -3.00 -13.47 -13.87
N THR A 24 -2.98 -12.16 -14.09
CA THR A 24 -4.16 -11.28 -14.04
C THR A 24 -5.29 -11.75 -14.95
N GLU A 25 -5.01 -12.11 -16.20
CA GLU A 25 -6.06 -12.52 -17.14
C GLU A 25 -6.75 -13.83 -16.76
N VAL A 26 -6.01 -14.77 -16.15
CA VAL A 26 -6.52 -16.07 -15.73
C VAL A 26 -7.56 -15.86 -14.64
N TYR A 27 -7.21 -15.13 -13.59
CA TYR A 27 -8.11 -14.88 -12.47
C TYR A 27 -9.27 -13.95 -12.83
N ARG A 28 -9.08 -12.99 -13.75
CA ARG A 28 -10.19 -12.20 -14.29
C ARG A 28 -11.24 -13.06 -14.97
N LYS A 29 -10.83 -14.00 -15.82
CA LYS A 29 -11.74 -14.92 -16.51
C LYS A 29 -12.47 -15.84 -15.52
N LEU A 30 -11.78 -16.27 -14.47
CA LEU A 30 -12.38 -17.08 -13.40
C LEU A 30 -13.47 -16.31 -12.66
N LEU A 31 -13.15 -15.12 -12.12
CA LEU A 31 -14.09 -14.33 -11.31
C LEU A 31 -15.31 -13.85 -12.11
N LYS A 32 -15.18 -13.62 -13.43
CA LYS A 32 -16.30 -13.26 -14.30
C LYS A 32 -17.26 -14.40 -14.63
N LYS A 33 -16.84 -15.65 -14.44
CA LYS A 33 -17.68 -16.85 -14.64
C LYS A 33 -18.28 -17.36 -13.33
N LEU A 34 -17.81 -16.84 -12.20
CA LEU A 34 -18.17 -17.32 -10.89
C LEU A 34 -19.59 -16.86 -10.53
N HIS A 35 -20.44 -17.80 -10.09
CA HIS A 35 -21.74 -17.42 -9.55
C HIS A 35 -21.52 -16.74 -8.21
N PRO A 36 -22.17 -15.59 -7.93
CA PRO A 36 -21.88 -14.85 -6.71
C PRO A 36 -22.03 -15.68 -5.43
N SER A 37 -23.03 -16.56 -5.32
CA SER A 37 -23.21 -17.43 -4.14
C SER A 37 -22.02 -18.36 -3.82
N GLN A 38 -21.03 -18.48 -4.71
CA GLN A 38 -19.79 -19.23 -4.48
C GLN A 38 -18.76 -18.41 -3.67
N MET A 39 -18.98 -17.11 -3.47
CA MET A 39 -18.15 -16.26 -2.61
C MET A 39 -18.64 -16.31 -1.16
N LEU A 40 -17.77 -16.71 -0.25
CA LEU A 40 -18.05 -16.77 1.19
C LEU A 40 -18.00 -15.39 1.85
N THR A 41 -17.15 -14.51 1.32
CA THR A 41 -16.94 -13.16 1.85
C THR A 41 -16.84 -12.17 0.70
N ALA A 42 -17.48 -11.02 0.86
CA ALA A 42 -17.49 -9.95 -0.12
C ALA A 42 -17.01 -8.64 0.47
N ARG A 43 -15.82 -8.66 1.06
CA ARG A 43 -15.24 -7.45 1.60
C ARG A 43 -13.75 -7.47 1.37
N ILE A 44 -13.27 -6.44 0.69
CA ILE A 44 -11.84 -6.17 0.58
C ILE A 44 -11.54 -5.16 1.67
N SER A 45 -10.56 -5.49 2.52
CA SER A 45 -10.11 -4.63 3.62
C SER A 45 -8.64 -4.35 3.43
N VAL A 46 -8.26 -3.07 3.43
CA VAL A 46 -6.87 -2.63 3.28
C VAL A 46 -6.50 -1.73 4.47
N PRO A 47 -5.46 -2.05 5.25
CA PRO A 47 -5.04 -1.22 6.36
C PRO A 47 -4.42 0.09 5.88
N LEU A 48 -4.83 1.20 6.51
CA LEU A 48 -4.27 2.54 6.28
C LEU A 48 -3.38 2.92 7.46
N TYR A 49 -2.13 3.26 7.15
CA TYR A 49 -1.14 3.69 8.12
C TYR A 49 -0.79 5.17 7.95
N ALA A 50 -0.42 5.80 9.05
CA ALA A 50 0.21 7.11 9.09
C ALA A 50 1.64 6.97 9.63
N ILE A 51 2.61 7.48 8.88
CA ILE A 51 4.00 7.64 9.33
C ILE A 51 4.22 9.11 9.68
N ARG A 52 4.45 9.38 10.95
CA ARG A 52 4.89 10.70 11.43
C ARG A 52 6.40 10.70 11.49
N TYR A 53 7.04 11.61 10.78
CA TYR A 53 8.49 11.70 10.71
C TYR A 53 8.97 13.15 10.75
N ALA A 54 10.20 13.31 11.24
CA ALA A 54 10.92 14.56 11.28
C ALA A 54 12.04 14.58 10.26
N TYR A 55 12.45 15.76 9.82
CA TYR A 55 13.58 15.95 8.91
C TYR A 55 14.12 17.39 8.99
N LEU A 56 15.32 17.58 8.45
CA LEU A 56 15.89 18.89 8.19
C LEU A 56 15.73 19.23 6.70
N THR A 57 15.31 20.45 6.41
CA THR A 57 15.36 20.99 5.04
C THR A 57 16.80 21.34 4.66
N VAL A 58 17.07 21.53 3.36
CA VAL A 58 18.36 22.05 2.87
C VAL A 58 18.81 23.37 3.53
N ARG A 59 17.85 24.16 4.05
CA ARG A 59 18.10 25.40 4.81
C ARG A 59 18.24 25.18 6.32
N GLN A 60 18.44 23.94 6.76
CA GLN A 60 18.57 23.53 8.16
C GLN A 60 17.35 23.80 9.05
N ASN A 61 16.17 24.01 8.45
CA ASN A 61 14.93 24.10 9.22
C ASN A 61 14.43 22.70 9.60
N TYR A 62 14.21 22.48 10.89
CA TYR A 62 13.55 21.28 11.41
C TYR A 62 12.06 21.29 11.12
N ARG A 63 11.54 20.18 10.59
CA ARG A 63 10.14 20.00 10.25
C ARG A 63 9.66 18.63 10.70
N ILE A 64 8.39 18.58 11.10
CA ILE A 64 7.65 17.35 11.37
C ILE A 64 6.50 17.30 10.38
N THR A 65 6.27 16.13 9.79
CA THR A 65 5.17 15.92 8.86
C THR A 65 4.62 14.49 8.97
N VAL A 66 3.53 14.24 8.27
CA VAL A 66 2.85 12.94 8.21
C VAL A 66 2.69 12.50 6.76
N LYS A 67 2.96 11.22 6.50
CA LYS A 67 2.60 10.54 5.26
C LYS A 67 1.66 9.39 5.53
N TYR A 68 0.85 9.06 4.53
CA TYR A 68 -0.10 7.97 4.59
C TYR A 68 0.29 6.89 3.58
N LEU A 69 0.03 5.64 3.94
CA LEU A 69 0.30 4.49 3.07
C LEU A 69 -0.72 3.39 3.32
N PHE A 70 -1.01 2.65 2.25
CA PHE A 70 -1.71 1.38 2.31
C PHE A 70 -0.68 0.26 2.24
N LEU A 71 -0.78 -0.72 3.14
CA LEU A 71 -0.02 -1.97 3.02
C LEU A 71 -0.92 -3.08 2.50
N SER A 72 -0.33 -3.96 1.70
CA SER A 72 -1.06 -5.06 1.05
C SER A 72 -1.52 -6.12 2.05
N MET A 73 -0.83 -6.24 3.19
CA MET A 73 -1.18 -7.15 4.27
C MET A 73 -1.03 -6.45 5.62
N ASP A 74 -1.86 -6.86 6.57
CA ASP A 74 -1.70 -6.51 7.99
C ASP A 74 -0.88 -7.63 8.61
N HIS A 75 0.43 -7.42 8.76
CA HIS A 75 1.37 -8.39 9.34
C HIS A 75 2.21 -7.72 10.42
N GLU A 76 2.85 -8.53 11.28
CA GLU A 76 3.60 -8.03 12.44
C GLU A 76 4.74 -7.08 12.04
N ASP A 77 5.40 -7.32 10.90
CA ASP A 77 6.54 -6.52 10.41
C ASP A 77 6.13 -5.28 9.57
N PHE A 78 4.94 -4.73 9.79
CA PHE A 78 4.42 -3.61 8.98
C PHE A 78 5.26 -2.34 9.13
N ASP A 79 5.92 -2.19 10.28
CA ASP A 79 6.79 -1.07 10.60
C ASP A 79 8.02 -1.08 9.68
N ILE A 80 8.70 -2.22 9.54
CA ILE A 80 9.87 -2.40 8.65
C ILE A 80 9.51 -2.04 7.20
N GLU A 81 8.39 -2.54 6.68
CA GLU A 81 7.94 -2.24 5.31
C GLU A 81 7.68 -0.73 5.14
N ALA A 82 7.02 -0.11 6.11
CA ALA A 82 6.76 1.32 6.14
C ALA A 82 8.06 2.16 6.19
N GLU A 83 9.09 1.70 6.92
CA GLU A 83 10.41 2.36 6.93
C GLU A 83 11.09 2.31 5.57
N ILE A 84 11.08 1.14 4.92
CA ILE A 84 11.67 0.93 3.58
C ILE A 84 10.98 1.85 2.56
N ILE A 85 9.64 1.84 2.53
CA ILE A 85 8.85 2.68 1.63
C ILE A 85 9.15 4.18 1.86
N LEU A 86 9.26 4.61 3.12
CA LEU A 86 9.61 6.00 3.41
C LEU A 86 11.02 6.33 2.92
N SER A 87 12.00 5.45 3.16
CA SER A 87 13.39 5.63 2.74
C SER A 87 13.53 5.75 1.22
N ASP A 88 12.85 4.87 0.47
CA ASP A 88 12.80 4.93 -0.99
C ASP A 88 12.15 6.21 -1.49
N TRP A 89 11.04 6.62 -0.85
CA TRP A 89 10.38 7.88 -1.14
C TRP A 89 11.31 9.08 -0.90
N VAL A 90 12.02 9.14 0.23
CA VAL A 90 12.97 10.22 0.54
C VAL A 90 14.08 10.28 -0.51
N SER A 91 14.64 9.11 -0.85
CA SER A 91 15.68 8.99 -1.87
C SER A 91 15.21 9.50 -3.22
N ASN A 92 14.00 9.12 -3.64
CA ASN A 92 13.42 9.59 -4.89
C ASN A 92 13.09 11.09 -4.85
N PHE A 93 12.51 11.57 -3.75
CA PHE A 93 12.19 12.99 -3.56
C PHE A 93 13.45 13.87 -3.66
N ASN A 94 14.55 13.45 -3.04
CA ASN A 94 15.81 14.18 -3.09
C ASN A 94 16.48 14.17 -4.47
N LYS A 95 16.28 13.10 -5.25
CA LYS A 95 16.72 13.02 -6.66
C LYS A 95 15.92 13.96 -7.55
N VAL A 96 14.59 13.96 -7.41
CA VAL A 96 13.68 14.77 -8.23
C VAL A 96 13.71 16.26 -7.84
N HIS A 97 13.99 16.58 -6.58
CA HIS A 97 14.00 17.94 -6.05
C HIS A 97 15.31 18.34 -5.36
N PRO A 98 16.44 18.48 -6.09
CA PRO A 98 17.75 18.80 -5.51
C PRO A 98 17.78 20.07 -4.65
N TYR A 99 17.04 21.11 -5.02
CA TYR A 99 17.00 22.38 -4.28
C TYR A 99 16.05 22.39 -3.06
N ARG A 100 15.32 21.29 -2.83
CA ARG A 100 14.39 21.14 -1.70
C ARG A 100 14.69 19.89 -0.88
N GLN A 101 15.91 19.38 -1.00
CA GLN A 101 16.33 18.15 -0.34
C GLN A 101 16.06 18.19 1.16
N ILE A 102 15.78 17.00 1.67
CA ILE A 102 15.57 16.73 3.08
C ILE A 102 16.62 15.74 3.58
N SER A 103 17.06 15.92 4.82
CA SER A 103 18.08 15.09 5.47
C SER A 103 17.71 14.82 6.93
N ASN A 104 18.49 13.96 7.60
CA ASN A 104 18.27 13.57 9.00
C ASN A 104 16.83 13.13 9.27
N VAL A 105 16.29 12.32 8.36
CA VAL A 105 14.93 11.80 8.47
C VAL A 105 14.87 10.85 9.66
N LYS A 106 13.95 11.12 10.59
CA LYS A 106 13.70 10.28 11.76
C LYS A 106 12.22 9.97 11.85
N ILE A 107 11.88 8.68 11.85
CA ILE A 107 10.52 8.23 12.12
C ILE A 107 10.25 8.47 13.61
N LEU A 108 9.13 9.14 13.89
CA LEU A 108 8.68 9.43 15.24
C LEU A 108 7.61 8.43 15.68
N GLU A 109 6.77 7.99 14.74
CA GLU A 109 5.64 7.11 15.01
C GLU A 109 5.12 6.51 13.70
N ILE A 110 4.79 5.22 13.73
CA ILE A 110 4.04 4.54 12.68
C ILE A 110 2.78 3.99 13.35
N ARG A 111 1.61 4.35 12.81
CA ARG A 111 0.34 3.95 13.40
C ARG A 111 -0.65 3.51 12.33
N ARG A 112 -1.31 2.38 12.55
CA ARG A 112 -2.54 2.02 11.83
C ARG A 112 -3.67 2.93 12.29
N ILE A 113 -4.26 3.66 11.36
CA ILE A 113 -5.28 4.66 11.67
C ILE A 113 -6.69 4.22 11.26
N ALA A 114 -6.82 3.36 10.26
CA ALA A 114 -8.11 2.85 9.80
C ALA A 114 -7.95 1.57 8.96
N TYR A 115 -9.09 0.93 8.69
CA TYR A 115 -9.23 -0.04 7.60
C TYR A 115 -10.12 0.57 6.53
N ALA A 116 -9.62 0.62 5.30
CA ALA A 116 -10.44 0.95 4.14
C ALA A 116 -11.19 -0.31 3.71
N GLU A 117 -12.52 -0.26 3.71
CA GLU A 117 -13.35 -1.40 3.35
C GLU A 117 -14.13 -1.11 2.07
N ILE A 118 -14.07 -2.05 1.12
CA ILE A 118 -14.85 -2.02 -0.10
C ILE A 118 -15.80 -3.23 -0.10
N PRO A 119 -17.10 -3.03 0.12
CA PRO A 119 -18.07 -4.10 0.04
C PRO A 119 -18.27 -4.53 -1.42
N LEU A 120 -18.19 -5.83 -1.66
CA LEU A 120 -18.55 -6.43 -2.93
C LEU A 120 -20.03 -6.80 -2.90
N GLN A 121 -20.73 -6.53 -4.01
CA GLN A 121 -22.07 -7.04 -4.21
C GLN A 121 -21.90 -8.42 -4.83
N ILE A 122 -22.32 -9.40 -4.04
CA ILE A 122 -22.49 -10.79 -4.43
C ILE A 122 -23.95 -10.93 -4.83
#